data_AF-A0A353HWS8-F1
#
_entry.id   AF-A0A353HWS8-F1
#
_cell.length_a   1.000
_cell.length_b   1.000
_cell.length_c   1.000
_cell.angle_alpha   90.00
_cell.angle_beta   90.00
_cell.angle_gamma   90.00
#
_symmetry.space_group_name_H-M   'P 1'
#
loop_
_entity.id
_entity.type
_entity.pdbx_description
1 polymer ?
#
loop_
_entity_poly.entity_id
_entity_poly.type
_entity_poly.pdbx_seq_one_letter_code
_entity_poly.pdbx_strand_id
1 'polypeptide(L)'
;MRSKLSLPLRVELWNGEHIDLSSDPPLVTIRVPQPSSLRYLLSPSLYKLGQAYVEGALEIKGRAADMIRIGSELAASTGKHGRRFAHPLRLFSPHTRRKDAEAIRYHYDVSNEFYAAWLDPNLVYSCAYFDTGTEDLATAQVRKIDHILTKIGLRPGQTLLDIGCG
;
A
#
# COMPACT_ATOMS: atom_id res chain seq x y z
N MET A 1 23.30 23.51 -0.03
CA MET A 1 23.38 22.49 1.04
C MET A 1 22.09 21.67 1.02
N ARG A 2 22.10 20.45 0.46
CA ARG A 2 20.95 19.52 0.57
C ARG A 2 20.84 19.12 2.03
N SER A 3 19.69 19.34 2.68
CA SER A 3 19.43 18.79 4.01
C SER A 3 19.68 17.28 3.95
N LYS A 4 20.64 16.77 4.73
CA LYS A 4 20.87 15.32 4.83
C LYS A 4 19.59 14.71 5.39
N LEU A 5 18.88 13.98 4.55
CA LEU A 5 17.72 13.20 4.95
C LEU A 5 18.24 12.11 5.89
N SER A 6 17.96 12.22 7.19
CA SER A 6 18.36 11.22 8.18
C SER A 6 17.30 10.13 8.24
N LEU A 7 17.51 9.05 7.50
CA LEU A 7 16.61 7.89 7.47
C LEU A 7 17.35 6.64 7.96
N PRO A 8 16.71 5.77 8.78
CA PRO A 8 17.25 4.46 9.13
C PRO A 8 17.16 3.51 7.93
N LEU A 9 17.91 3.86 6.87
CA LEU A 9 17.91 3.25 5.55
C LEU A 9 19.35 2.99 5.12
N ARG A 10 19.63 1.74 4.75
CA ARG A 10 20.84 1.33 4.06
C ARG A 10 20.58 1.19 2.56
N VAL A 11 21.51 1.68 1.74
CA VAL A 11 21.55 1.40 0.31
C VAL A 11 22.77 0.52 0.02
N GLU A 12 22.54 -0.72 -0.42
CA GLU A 12 23.59 -1.64 -0.84
C GLU A 12 23.74 -1.60 -2.36
N LEU A 13 24.96 -1.41 -2.85
CA LEU A 13 25.28 -1.33 -4.27
C LEU A 13 25.69 -2.70 -4.83
N TRP A 14 25.65 -2.82 -6.15
CA TRP A 14 25.99 -4.05 -6.89
C TRP A 14 27.41 -4.56 -6.63
N ASN A 15 28.32 -3.68 -6.21
CA ASN A 15 29.71 -3.99 -5.87
C ASN A 15 29.92 -4.40 -4.41
N GLY A 16 28.86 -4.49 -3.60
CA GLY A 16 28.93 -4.82 -2.18
C GLY A 16 29.24 -3.63 -1.26
N GLU A 17 29.49 -2.44 -1.81
CA GLU A 17 29.56 -1.22 -1.01
C GLU A 17 28.16 -0.84 -0.51
N HIS A 18 28.10 -0.12 0.61
CA HIS A 18 26.84 0.36 1.15
C HIS A 18 26.96 1.78 1.69
N ILE A 19 25.81 2.46 1.73
CA ILE A 19 25.67 3.81 2.26
C ILE A 19 24.51 3.79 3.25
N ASP A 20 24.80 4.16 4.50
CA ASP A 20 23.78 4.36 5.53
C ASP A 20 23.37 5.84 5.57
N LEU A 21 22.06 6.09 5.54
CA LEU A 21 21.48 7.45 5.48
C LEU A 21 21.26 8.07 6.86
N SER A 22 21.48 7.32 7.94
CA SER A 22 21.52 7.82 9.31
C SER A 22 22.63 7.13 10.11
N SER A 23 22.87 7.61 11.33
CA SER A 23 23.76 6.95 12.30
C SER A 23 23.10 5.78 13.04
N ASP A 24 21.78 5.67 12.98
CA ASP A 24 21.02 4.60 13.64
C ASP A 24 21.10 3.30 12.83
N PRO A 25 20.93 2.12 13.46
CA PRO A 25 20.83 0.86 12.74
C PRO A 25 19.74 0.91 11.66
N PRO A 26 19.98 0.39 10.44
CA PRO A 26 19.02 0.47 9.36
C PRO A 26 17.80 -0.42 9.64
N LEU A 27 16.60 0.15 9.53
CA LEU A 27 15.32 -0.58 9.58
C LEU A 27 14.94 -1.15 8.22
N VAL A 28 15.41 -0.51 7.14
CA VAL A 28 15.18 -0.93 5.76
C VAL A 28 16.52 -0.95 5.02
N THR A 29 16.68 -1.95 4.15
CA THR A 29 17.80 -2.05 3.21
C THR A 29 17.25 -2.08 1.80
N ILE A 30 17.73 -1.17 0.94
CA ILE A 30 17.50 -1.19 -0.50
C ILE A 30 18.78 -1.67 -1.17
N ARG A 31 18.76 -2.86 -1.75
CA ARG A 31 19.84 -3.37 -2.57
C ARG A 31 19.59 -3.03 -4.04
N VAL A 32 20.63 -2.52 -4.68
CA VAL A 32 20.69 -2.09 -6.07
C VAL A 32 21.51 -3.13 -6.85
N PRO A 33 20.87 -4.11 -7.51
CA PRO A 33 21.59 -5.26 -8.10
C PRO A 33 22.51 -4.89 -9.26
N GLN A 34 22.24 -3.76 -9.93
CA GLN A 34 23.00 -3.28 -11.10
C GLN A 34 23.05 -1.75 -11.17
N PRO A 35 24.09 -1.14 -11.77
CA PRO A 35 24.24 0.31 -11.85
C PRO A 35 23.04 1.06 -12.45
N SER A 36 22.40 0.46 -13.47
CA SER A 36 21.25 1.02 -14.16
C SER A 36 20.04 1.24 -13.24
N SER A 37 19.92 0.48 -12.15
CA SER A 37 18.85 0.60 -11.16
C SER A 37 18.95 1.84 -10.27
N LEU A 38 20.10 2.52 -10.23
CA LEU A 38 20.24 3.78 -9.46
C LEU A 38 19.26 4.87 -9.90
N ARG A 39 18.81 4.84 -11.16
CA ARG A 39 17.82 5.79 -11.70
C ARG A 39 16.52 5.85 -10.89
N TYR A 40 16.15 4.76 -10.22
CA TYR A 40 14.95 4.70 -9.37
C TYR A 40 15.14 5.46 -8.04
N LEU A 41 16.38 5.67 -7.60
CA LEU A 41 16.74 6.43 -6.39
C LEU A 41 17.07 7.91 -6.65
N LEU A 42 17.31 8.31 -7.90
CA LEU A 42 17.61 9.71 -8.25
C LEU A 42 16.37 10.62 -8.19
N SER A 43 15.20 10.07 -8.51
CA SER A 43 13.91 10.78 -8.44
C SER A 43 12.84 9.81 -7.93
N PRO A 44 12.95 9.41 -6.66
CA PRO A 44 12.10 8.41 -6.04
C PRO A 44 10.66 8.94 -5.98
N SER A 45 9.74 8.04 -6.31
CA SER A 45 8.33 8.16 -5.96
C SER A 45 7.89 6.80 -5.45
N LEU A 46 6.85 6.75 -4.62
CA LEU A 46 6.31 5.46 -4.17
C LEU A 46 5.96 4.54 -5.35
N TYR A 47 5.45 5.11 -6.44
CA TYR A 47 5.20 4.36 -7.67
C TYR A 47 6.47 3.75 -8.27
N LYS A 48 7.52 4.54 -8.49
CA LYS A 48 8.78 4.05 -9.09
C LYS A 48 9.49 3.05 -8.20
N LEU A 49 9.49 3.28 -6.88
CA LEU A 49 10.09 2.37 -5.90
C LEU A 49 9.33 1.05 -5.85
N GLY A 50 7.99 1.10 -5.80
CA GLY A 50 7.14 -0.09 -5.84
C GLY A 50 7.28 -0.88 -7.14
N GLN A 51 7.28 -0.19 -8.29
CA GLN A 51 7.51 -0.82 -9.59
C GLN A 51 8.88 -1.51 -9.64
N ALA A 52 9.95 -0.83 -9.22
CA ALA A 52 11.29 -1.40 -9.21
C ALA A 52 11.43 -2.60 -8.27
N TYR A 53 10.72 -2.60 -7.14
CA TYR A 53 10.66 -3.75 -6.23
C TYR A 53 9.97 -4.95 -6.87
N VAL A 54 8.78 -4.74 -7.45
CA VAL A 54 8.00 -5.80 -8.10
C VAL A 54 8.71 -6.37 -9.33
N GLU A 55 9.37 -5.52 -10.12
CA GLU A 55 10.15 -5.92 -11.31
C GLU A 55 11.54 -6.49 -10.98
N GLY A 56 11.94 -6.54 -9.70
CA GLY A 56 13.26 -7.02 -9.27
C GLY A 56 14.43 -6.09 -9.63
N ALA A 57 14.14 -4.87 -10.09
CA ALA A 57 15.16 -3.85 -10.34
C ALA A 57 15.77 -3.31 -9.03
N LEU A 58 15.04 -3.39 -7.92
CA LEU A 58 15.51 -3.13 -6.56
C LEU A 58 15.06 -4.29 -5.66
N GLU A 59 15.92 -4.71 -4.73
CA GLU A 59 15.52 -5.57 -3.63
C GLU A 59 15.31 -4.69 -2.39
N ILE A 60 14.16 -4.78 -1.74
CA ILE A 60 13.85 -3.98 -0.55
C ILE A 60 13.53 -4.93 0.59
N LYS A 61 14.27 -4.81 1.70
CA LYS A 61 14.13 -5.65 2.89
C LYS A 61 13.86 -4.79 4.12
N GLY A 62 12.93 -5.24 4.96
CA GLY A 62 12.56 -4.59 6.22
C GLY A 62 11.15 -5.01 6.63
N ARG A 63 10.65 -4.46 7.73
CA ARG A 63 9.22 -4.61 8.06
C ARG A 63 8.40 -3.82 7.05
N ALA A 64 7.27 -4.38 6.58
CA ALA A 64 6.44 -3.72 5.56
C ALA A 64 6.05 -2.28 5.96
N ALA A 65 5.68 -2.05 7.22
CA ALA A 65 5.36 -0.72 7.73
C ALA A 65 6.54 0.26 7.59
N ASP A 66 7.77 -0.18 7.90
CA ASP A 66 8.98 0.63 7.77
C ASP A 66 9.34 0.88 6.30
N MET A 67 9.20 -0.12 5.44
CA MET A 67 9.41 0.01 3.99
C MET A 67 8.51 1.11 3.39
N ILE A 68 7.22 1.11 3.74
CA ILE A 68 6.26 2.11 3.25
C ILE A 68 6.56 3.50 3.83
N ARG A 69 6.83 3.59 5.14
CA ARG A 69 7.15 4.85 5.81
C ARG A 69 8.41 5.49 5.22
N ILE A 70 9.51 4.75 5.19
CA ILE A 70 10.81 5.21 4.68
C ILE A 70 10.72 5.51 3.19
N GLY A 71 10.03 4.66 2.40
CA GLY A 71 9.80 4.94 0.97
C GLY A 71 9.00 6.22 0.74
N SER A 72 8.03 6.54 1.61
CA SER A 72 7.24 7.78 1.54
C SER A 72 8.07 9.01 1.89
N GLU A 73 8.89 8.92 2.94
CA GLU A 73 9.81 9.98 3.34
C GLU A 73 10.88 10.24 2.25
N LEU A 74 11.43 9.16 1.67
CA LEU A 74 12.36 9.24 0.55
C LEU A 74 11.72 9.91 -0.68
N ALA A 75 10.50 9.53 -1.04
CA ALA A 75 9.75 10.15 -2.14
C ALA A 75 9.44 11.64 -1.88
N ALA A 76 9.17 12.02 -0.64
CA ALA A 76 8.93 13.41 -0.26
C ALA A 76 10.21 14.28 -0.32
N SER A 77 11.39 13.67 -0.08
CA SER A 77 12.67 14.36 0.00
C SER A 77 13.16 15.00 -1.31
N THR A 78 12.81 14.42 -2.45
CA THR A 78 13.19 14.97 -3.77
C THR A 78 12.36 16.17 -4.21
N GLY A 79 11.49 16.65 -3.34
CA GLY A 79 10.76 17.90 -3.51
C GLY A 79 9.60 17.77 -4.49
N LYS A 80 8.60 18.63 -4.29
CA LYS A 80 7.38 18.82 -5.08
C LYS A 80 7.64 19.29 -6.54
N HIS A 81 8.76 18.92 -7.15
CA HIS A 81 9.18 19.36 -8.49
C HIS A 81 8.40 18.69 -9.64
N GLY A 82 7.57 17.68 -9.35
CA GLY A 82 6.69 17.04 -10.34
C GLY A 82 5.25 17.57 -10.40
N ARG A 83 4.86 18.55 -9.55
CA ARG A 83 3.50 19.14 -9.58
C ARG A 83 3.34 20.35 -10.51
N ARG A 84 4.36 20.69 -11.30
CA ARG A 84 4.20 21.61 -12.45
C ARG A 84 3.95 20.73 -13.67
N PHE A 85 2.81 20.93 -14.35
CA PHE A 85 2.26 20.13 -15.46
C PHE A 85 1.40 18.91 -15.11
N ALA A 86 0.69 18.92 -13.98
CA ALA A 86 -0.57 18.16 -13.94
C ALA A 86 -1.53 18.81 -14.94
N HIS A 87 -1.61 18.24 -16.14
CA HIS A 87 -2.58 18.62 -17.16
C HIS A 87 -3.97 18.74 -16.53
N PRO A 88 -4.68 19.88 -16.64
CA PRO A 88 -6.05 20.00 -16.17
C PRO A 88 -7.03 19.11 -16.95
N LEU A 89 -6.54 18.34 -17.94
CA LEU A 89 -7.33 17.55 -18.88
C LEU A 89 -7.65 16.12 -18.42
N ARG A 90 -7.20 15.66 -17.24
CA ARG A 90 -7.51 14.29 -16.75
C ARG A 90 -8.68 14.19 -15.78
N LEU A 91 -9.33 15.30 -15.44
CA LEU A 91 -10.42 15.31 -14.44
C LEU A 91 -11.76 14.76 -14.96
N PHE A 92 -11.89 14.45 -16.25
CA PHE A 92 -13.16 13.99 -16.83
C PHE A 92 -12.92 12.91 -17.88
N SER A 93 -12.51 11.70 -17.46
CA SER A 93 -12.87 10.52 -18.24
C SER A 93 -14.25 10.09 -17.77
N PRO A 94 -15.31 10.25 -18.58
CA PRO A 94 -16.63 9.81 -18.17
C PRO A 94 -16.59 8.29 -17.96
N HIS A 95 -17.06 7.88 -16.78
CA HIS A 95 -17.35 6.49 -16.48
C HIS A 95 -18.38 5.98 -17.50
N THR A 96 -18.06 4.84 -18.11
CA THR A 96 -19.02 4.12 -18.94
C THR A 96 -19.00 2.68 -18.49
N ARG A 97 -20.18 2.02 -18.52
CA ARG A 97 -20.30 0.60 -18.13
C ARG A 97 -19.23 -0.28 -18.77
N ARG A 98 -18.90 -0.02 -20.05
CA ARG A 98 -17.85 -0.75 -20.78
C ARG A 98 -16.46 -0.49 -20.22
N LYS A 99 -16.07 0.78 -20.02
CA LYS A 99 -14.75 1.14 -19.47
C LYS A 99 -14.56 0.63 -18.05
N ASP A 100 -15.60 0.77 -17.22
CA ASP A 100 -15.55 0.31 -15.84
C ASP A 100 -15.46 -1.22 -15.79
N ALA A 101 -16.22 -1.94 -16.64
CA ALA A 101 -16.11 -3.40 -16.75
C ALA A 101 -14.73 -3.86 -17.25
N GLU A 102 -14.13 -3.19 -18.24
CA GLU A 102 -12.77 -3.46 -18.72
C GLU A 102 -11.73 -3.23 -17.61
N ALA A 103 -11.86 -2.15 -16.84
CA ALA A 103 -10.98 -1.86 -15.70
C ALA A 103 -11.13 -2.88 -14.56
N ILE A 104 -12.35 -3.33 -14.27
CA ILE A 104 -12.62 -4.35 -13.24
C ILE A 104 -12.03 -5.71 -13.64
N ARG A 105 -12.26 -6.16 -14.88
CA ARG A 105 -11.80 -7.49 -15.34
C ARG A 105 -10.29 -7.67 -15.28
N TYR A 106 -9.51 -6.64 -15.57
CA TYR A 106 -8.05 -6.73 -15.54
C TYR A 106 -7.47 -6.80 -14.11
N HIS A 107 -8.18 -6.26 -13.12
CA HIS A 107 -7.68 -6.11 -11.75
C HIS A 107 -8.26 -7.10 -10.73
N TYR A 108 -9.31 -7.85 -11.06
CA TYR A 108 -10.04 -8.70 -10.10
C TYR A 108 -10.25 -10.16 -10.54
N ASP A 109 -9.53 -10.66 -11.56
CA ASP A 109 -9.64 -12.06 -11.99
C ASP A 109 -8.77 -13.00 -11.13
N VAL A 110 -8.98 -12.98 -9.81
CA VAL A 110 -8.40 -13.95 -8.85
C VAL A 110 -9.53 -14.69 -8.14
N SER A 111 -9.38 -16.00 -7.97
CA SER A 111 -10.45 -16.87 -7.48
C SER A 111 -10.75 -16.68 -5.99
N ASN A 112 -11.92 -17.13 -5.53
CA ASN A 112 -12.24 -17.18 -4.09
C ASN A 112 -11.25 -18.04 -3.30
N GLU A 113 -10.62 -19.04 -3.94
CA GLU A 113 -9.57 -19.86 -3.32
C GLU A 113 -8.34 -19.00 -2.95
N PHE A 114 -7.96 -18.05 -3.80
CA PHE A 114 -6.89 -17.10 -3.49
C PHE A 114 -7.20 -16.29 -2.23
N TYR A 115 -8.44 -15.78 -2.10
CA TYR A 115 -8.86 -15.00 -0.93
C TYR A 115 -9.00 -15.87 0.32
N ALA A 116 -9.56 -17.08 0.19
CA ALA A 116 -9.74 -18.02 1.29
C ALA A 116 -8.42 -18.46 1.93
N ALA A 117 -7.29 -18.33 1.22
CA ALA A 117 -5.98 -18.66 1.76
C ALA A 117 -5.50 -17.72 2.87
N TRP A 118 -6.09 -16.50 3.01
CA TRP A 118 -5.63 -15.50 3.98
C TRP A 118 -6.72 -14.63 4.61
N LEU A 119 -7.96 -14.65 4.11
CA LEU A 119 -9.11 -14.04 4.78
C LEU A 119 -9.71 -14.94 5.87
N ASP A 120 -10.64 -14.39 6.64
CA ASP A 120 -11.46 -15.18 7.55
C ASP A 120 -12.45 -16.09 6.80
N PRO A 121 -13.09 -17.07 7.47
CA PRO A 121 -14.02 -18.00 6.82
C PRO A 121 -15.22 -17.33 6.12
N ASN A 122 -15.61 -16.12 6.50
CA ASN A 122 -16.68 -15.37 5.84
C ASN A 122 -16.20 -14.54 4.65
N LEU A 123 -14.91 -14.61 4.30
CA LEU A 123 -14.28 -13.87 3.19
C LEU A 123 -14.50 -12.35 3.28
N VAL A 124 -14.50 -11.79 4.50
CA VAL A 124 -14.75 -10.35 4.70
C VAL A 124 -13.49 -9.58 4.34
N TYR A 125 -13.46 -9.04 3.12
CA TYR A 125 -12.34 -8.21 2.66
C TYR A 125 -12.52 -6.74 3.02
N SER A 126 -12.62 -6.47 4.32
CA SER A 126 -12.69 -5.11 4.88
C SER A 126 -12.06 -5.07 6.28
N CYS A 127 -11.89 -3.88 6.86
CA CYS A 127 -11.33 -3.73 8.20
C CYS A 127 -12.16 -4.48 9.25
N ALA A 128 -11.48 -5.27 10.07
CA ALA A 128 -12.05 -5.89 11.25
C ALA A 128 -12.08 -4.94 12.46
N TYR A 129 -12.77 -5.32 13.53
CA TYR A 129 -12.84 -4.56 14.78
C TYR A 129 -12.35 -5.41 15.96
N PHE A 130 -11.15 -5.08 16.45
CA PHE A 130 -10.54 -5.69 17.62
C PHE A 130 -10.80 -4.78 18.82
N ASP A 131 -11.67 -5.20 19.72
CA ASP A 131 -12.06 -4.42 20.90
C ASP A 131 -10.98 -4.48 21.97
N THR A 132 -10.48 -5.68 22.26
CA THR A 132 -9.40 -5.92 23.22
C THR A 132 -8.02 -6.03 22.55
N GLY A 133 -7.97 -6.29 21.25
CA GLY A 133 -6.72 -6.55 20.52
C GLY A 133 -6.25 -8.00 20.62
N THR A 134 -7.04 -8.87 21.25
CA THR A 134 -6.71 -10.29 21.47
C THR A 134 -7.61 -11.24 20.67
N GLU A 135 -8.65 -10.70 20.03
CA GLU A 135 -9.54 -11.47 19.17
C GLU A 135 -8.77 -12.04 17.97
N ASP A 136 -9.17 -13.23 17.52
CA ASP A 136 -8.77 -13.70 16.19
C ASP A 136 -9.50 -12.89 15.10
N LEU A 137 -9.02 -13.01 13.85
CA LEU A 137 -9.55 -12.25 12.73
C LEU A 137 -11.05 -12.53 12.51
N ALA A 138 -11.47 -13.79 12.59
CA ALA A 138 -12.86 -14.19 12.37
C ALA A 138 -13.80 -13.54 13.39
N THR A 139 -13.42 -13.58 14.67
CA THR A 139 -14.17 -12.93 15.75
C THR A 139 -14.20 -11.42 15.57
N ALA A 140 -13.07 -10.80 15.21
CA ALA A 140 -12.99 -9.36 14.97
C ALA A 140 -13.86 -8.91 13.79
N GLN A 141 -14.04 -9.75 12.76
CA GLN A 141 -14.94 -9.44 11.63
C GLN A 141 -16.42 -9.46 12.04
N VAL A 142 -16.84 -10.43 12.86
CA VAL A 142 -18.21 -10.46 13.41
C VAL A 142 -18.45 -9.26 14.32
N ARG A 143 -17.51 -8.97 15.22
CA ARG A 143 -17.58 -7.78 16.09
C ARG A 143 -17.70 -6.47 15.30
N LYS A 144 -17.04 -6.37 14.14
CA LYS A 144 -17.20 -5.21 13.24
C LYS A 144 -18.66 -5.08 12.77
N ILE A 145 -19.32 -6.18 12.42
CA ILE A 145 -20.73 -6.16 11.98
C ILE A 145 -21.61 -5.69 13.14
N ASP A 146 -21.45 -6.28 14.33
CA ASP A 146 -22.21 -5.91 15.52
C ASP A 146 -22.01 -4.44 15.90
N HIS A 147 -20.77 -3.93 15.80
CA HIS A 147 -20.44 -2.52 16.06
C HIS A 147 -21.14 -1.58 15.08
N ILE A 148 -21.20 -1.94 13.80
CA ILE A 148 -21.91 -1.16 12.77
C ILE A 148 -23.42 -1.17 13.03
N LEU A 149 -24.01 -2.36 13.26
CA LEU A 149 -25.44 -2.52 13.51
C LEU A 149 -25.89 -1.80 14.79
N THR A 150 -25.06 -1.83 15.84
CA THR A 150 -25.29 -1.09 17.09
C THR A 150 -25.37 0.42 16.84
N LYS A 151 -24.48 0.96 16.00
CA LYS A 151 -24.51 2.38 15.62
C LYS A 151 -25.69 2.76 14.75
N ILE A 152 -26.13 1.86 13.87
CA ILE A 152 -27.34 2.05 13.07
C ILE A 152 -28.57 2.05 13.97
N GLY A 153 -28.56 1.27 15.06
CA GLY A 153 -29.66 1.22 16.02
C GLY A 153 -30.92 0.57 15.46
N LEU A 154 -30.75 -0.47 14.64
CA LEU A 154 -31.84 -1.16 13.95
C LEU A 154 -32.83 -1.78 14.96
N ARG A 155 -34.13 -1.60 14.72
CA ARG A 155 -35.21 -2.12 15.56
C ARG A 155 -36.02 -3.20 14.83
N PRO A 156 -36.65 -4.12 15.56
CA PRO A 156 -37.57 -5.10 14.97
C PRO A 156 -38.63 -4.43 14.08
N GLY A 157 -38.83 -4.97 12.88
CA GLY A 157 -39.78 -4.45 11.88
C GLY A 157 -39.24 -3.38 10.93
N GLN A 158 -37.99 -2.94 11.10
CA GLN A 158 -37.33 -2.03 10.16
C GLN A 158 -36.63 -2.78 9.01
N THR A 159 -36.45 -2.09 7.88
CA THR A 159 -35.70 -2.58 6.72
C THR A 159 -34.31 -1.94 6.65
N LEU A 160 -33.29 -2.71 6.27
CA LEU A 160 -31.92 -2.24 6.08
C LEU A 160 -31.49 -2.45 4.62
N LEU A 161 -30.84 -1.45 4.03
CA LEU A 161 -30.18 -1.55 2.72
C LEU A 161 -28.66 -1.56 2.94
N ASP A 162 -28.00 -2.61 2.48
CA ASP A 162 -26.54 -2.72 2.47
C ASP A 162 -26.00 -2.56 1.04
N ILE A 163 -25.23 -1.51 0.80
CA ILE A 163 -24.74 -1.14 -0.54
C ILE A 163 -23.31 -1.66 -0.68
N GLY A 164 -23.12 -2.61 -1.59
CA GLY A 164 -21.85 -3.33 -1.70
C GLY A 164 -21.72 -4.39 -0.60
N CYS A 165 -22.77 -5.21 -0.46
CA CYS A 165 -22.97 -6.09 0.69
C CYS A 165 -21.90 -7.17 0.86
N GLY A 166 -21.06 -7.41 -0.15
CA GLY A 166 -19.96 -8.37 -0.07
C GLY A 166 -20.46 -9.81 -0.08
#